data_AF-A0A0C6DX99-F1
#
_entry.id   AF-A0A0C6DX99-F1
#
_cell.length_a   1.000
_cell.length_b   1.000
_cell.length_c   1.000
_cell.angle_alpha   90.00
_cell.angle_beta   90.00
_cell.angle_gamma   90.00
#
_symmetry.space_group_name_H-M   'P 1'
#
loop_
_entity.id
_entity.type
_entity.pdbx_description
1 polymer ?
#
loop_
_entity_poly.entity_id
_entity_poly.type
_entity_poly.pdbx_seq_one_letter_code
_entity_poly.pdbx_strand_id
1 'polypeptide(L)'
;MEENKLKFNLQFFADQSNDPDEPGGDGKKGNPDKKEYDEGTEITFTPEQQKKVDEILERRVAHEKKKADEYAKEKAEEAAKEAAKLAKMNKDQKDEYERKQLEKELEQLRSEKQLNEMRSEARKMLSEAEVDSSDEVVNLVVTDTAEQTKLNVEAFSNAVKKAVNEAVKVNARQSPLTGGDSFNHSTKNKPQNLAEIARQKRIIKN
;
A
#
# COMPACT_ATOMS: atom_id res chain seq x y z
N MET A 1 -39.46 -35.87 -33.39
CA MET A 1 -38.94 -34.89 -32.41
C MET A 1 -37.54 -34.54 -32.90
N GLU A 2 -37.49 -33.73 -33.95
CA GLU A 2 -37.27 -32.27 -33.91
C GLU A 2 -35.78 -31.94 -33.99
N GLU A 3 -35.33 -31.82 -35.23
CA GLU A 3 -34.05 -31.21 -35.59
C GLU A 3 -34.11 -29.71 -35.27
N ASN A 4 -33.37 -29.27 -34.26
CA ASN A 4 -33.09 -27.86 -34.00
C ASN A 4 -32.22 -27.30 -35.13
N LYS A 5 -32.85 -26.88 -36.23
CA LYS A 5 -32.19 -26.10 -37.29
C LYS A 5 -31.98 -24.67 -36.77
N LEU A 6 -30.73 -24.33 -36.46
CA LEU A 6 -30.33 -22.95 -36.16
C LEU A 6 -30.71 -22.04 -37.34
N LYS A 7 -31.61 -21.09 -37.09
CA LYS A 7 -31.94 -20.01 -38.02
C LYS A 7 -30.81 -18.99 -37.96
N PHE A 8 -29.94 -18.97 -38.97
CA PHE A 8 -28.92 -17.94 -39.10
C PHE A 8 -29.54 -16.69 -39.77
N ASN A 9 -29.57 -15.58 -39.04
CA ASN A 9 -29.97 -14.27 -39.57
C ASN A 9 -28.81 -13.69 -40.39
N LEU A 10 -28.82 -13.89 -41.71
CA LEU A 10 -27.78 -13.45 -42.65
C LEU A 10 -27.92 -11.99 -43.13
N GLN A 11 -28.65 -11.14 -42.40
CA GLN A 11 -28.94 -9.75 -42.81
C GLN A 11 -28.03 -8.72 -42.13
N PHE A 12 -26.71 -8.87 -42.25
CA PHE A 12 -25.73 -7.90 -41.71
C PHE A 12 -24.86 -7.22 -42.80
N PHE A 13 -25.31 -7.20 -44.06
CA PHE A 13 -24.59 -6.55 -45.16
C PHE A 13 -25.39 -5.52 -45.96
N ALA A 14 -26.58 -5.11 -45.48
CA ALA A 14 -27.36 -4.06 -46.12
C ALA A 14 -27.55 -2.90 -45.14
N ASP A 15 -26.46 -2.24 -44.78
CA ASP A 15 -26.54 -0.89 -44.23
C ASP A 15 -25.38 -0.07 -44.79
N GLN A 16 -25.61 0.53 -45.96
CA GLN A 16 -25.30 1.94 -46.19
C GLN A 16 -26.23 2.48 -47.29
N SER A 17 -26.99 3.53 -46.93
CA SER A 17 -27.69 4.53 -47.76
C SER A 17 -29.23 4.42 -47.82
N ASN A 18 -29.89 5.05 -46.84
CA ASN A 18 -31.14 5.81 -47.00
C ASN A 18 -30.92 6.86 -48.13
N ASP A 19 -31.83 7.25 -49.03
CA ASP A 19 -33.31 7.35 -49.00
C ASP A 19 -33.81 7.74 -50.45
N PRO A 20 -35.10 8.03 -50.72
CA PRO A 20 -36.02 7.22 -51.54
C PRO A 20 -36.40 7.83 -52.91
N ASP A 21 -36.90 7.01 -53.85
CA ASP A 21 -37.99 7.33 -54.81
C ASP A 21 -38.22 6.17 -55.80
N GLU A 22 -39.43 5.59 -55.79
CA GLU A 22 -40.00 4.78 -56.89
C GLU A 22 -40.62 5.73 -57.94
N PRO A 23 -40.82 5.40 -59.26
CA PRO A 23 -41.54 4.19 -59.67
C PRO A 23 -41.21 3.58 -61.07
N GLY A 24 -41.63 2.32 -61.27
CA GLY A 24 -42.20 1.84 -62.54
C GLY A 24 -41.27 1.11 -63.53
N GLY A 25 -41.73 -0.06 -64.02
CA GLY A 25 -41.17 -0.66 -65.23
C GLY A 25 -41.44 -2.16 -65.42
N ASP A 26 -42.64 -2.50 -65.92
CA ASP A 26 -42.99 -3.80 -66.51
C ASP A 26 -42.00 -4.20 -67.62
N GLY A 27 -41.51 -5.45 -67.62
CA GLY A 27 -40.50 -5.90 -68.58
C GLY A 27 -40.36 -7.41 -68.71
N LYS A 28 -41.17 -7.98 -69.61
CA LYS A 28 -41.26 -9.39 -70.02
C LYS A 28 -39.93 -10.12 -70.32
N LYS A 29 -39.95 -11.41 -69.96
CA LYS A 29 -39.52 -12.61 -70.71
C LYS A 29 -38.09 -12.69 -71.26
N GLY A 30 -37.36 -13.69 -70.76
CA GLY A 30 -36.25 -14.32 -71.48
C GLY A 30 -35.50 -15.29 -70.58
N ASN A 31 -35.99 -16.52 -70.46
CA ASN A 31 -35.22 -17.63 -69.90
C ASN A 31 -34.44 -18.29 -71.05
N PRO A 32 -33.11 -18.17 -71.15
CA PRO A 32 -32.34 -19.01 -72.04
C PRO A 32 -32.06 -20.35 -71.34
N ASP A 33 -32.58 -21.42 -71.93
CA ASP A 33 -32.12 -22.80 -71.83
C ASP A 33 -31.58 -23.27 -70.47
N LYS A 34 -32.50 -23.83 -69.68
CA LYS A 34 -32.16 -24.98 -68.83
C LYS A 34 -31.79 -26.13 -69.76
N LYS A 35 -30.50 -26.35 -69.99
CA LYS A 35 -30.02 -27.66 -70.41
C LYS A 35 -30.28 -28.62 -69.25
N GLU A 36 -31.23 -29.52 -69.45
CA GLU A 36 -31.37 -30.74 -68.69
C GLU A 36 -30.02 -31.45 -68.67
N TYR A 37 -29.42 -31.55 -67.50
CA TYR A 37 -28.34 -32.51 -67.27
C TYR A 37 -29.01 -33.87 -67.13
N ASP A 38 -28.82 -34.66 -68.18
CA ASP A 38 -28.97 -36.11 -68.29
C ASP A 38 -28.97 -36.83 -66.93
N GLU A 39 -30.13 -37.38 -66.57
CA GLU A 39 -30.24 -38.38 -65.52
C GLU A 39 -29.50 -39.65 -65.97
N GLY A 40 -28.44 -40.02 -65.25
CA GLY A 40 -28.09 -41.43 -65.08
C GLY A 40 -27.29 -42.10 -66.19
N THR A 41 -26.34 -41.41 -66.82
CA THR A 41 -25.20 -42.11 -67.43
C THR A 41 -24.31 -42.66 -66.31
N GLU A 42 -24.49 -43.95 -65.99
CA GLU A 42 -23.60 -44.68 -65.08
C GLU A 42 -22.19 -44.68 -65.67
N ILE A 43 -21.32 -43.82 -65.14
CA ILE A 43 -19.92 -43.70 -65.59
C ILE A 43 -19.20 -44.98 -65.15
N THR A 44 -19.15 -45.99 -66.01
CA THR A 44 -18.41 -47.23 -65.75
C THR A 44 -16.94 -47.03 -66.11
N PHE A 45 -16.07 -47.00 -65.10
CA PHE A 45 -14.62 -47.00 -65.32
C PHE A 45 -14.13 -48.40 -65.66
N THR A 46 -13.12 -48.49 -66.54
CA THR A 46 -12.39 -49.76 -66.69
C THR A 46 -11.63 -50.09 -65.40
N PRO A 47 -11.32 -51.37 -65.12
CA PRO A 47 -10.61 -51.76 -63.91
C PRO A 47 -9.28 -51.01 -63.67
N GLU A 48 -8.59 -50.60 -64.76
CA GLU A 48 -7.37 -49.80 -64.66
C GLU A 48 -7.61 -48.32 -64.33
N GLN A 49 -8.71 -47.75 -64.83
CA GLN A 49 -9.10 -46.37 -64.52
C GLN A 49 -9.54 -46.25 -63.06
N GLN A 50 -10.29 -47.24 -62.55
CA GLN A 50 -10.70 -47.29 -61.14
C GLN A 50 -9.49 -47.30 -60.20
N LYS A 51 -8.47 -48.14 -60.48
CA LYS A 51 -7.23 -48.17 -59.70
C LYS A 51 -6.49 -46.83 -59.66
N LYS A 52 -6.42 -46.11 -60.79
CA LYS A 52 -5.80 -44.77 -60.84
C LYS A 52 -6.59 -43.73 -60.05
N VAL A 53 -7.92 -43.81 -60.08
CA VAL A 53 -8.80 -42.94 -59.29
C VAL A 53 -8.61 -43.21 -57.79
N ASP A 54 -8.58 -44.48 -57.39
CA ASP A 54 -8.38 -44.88 -56.00
C ASP A 54 -6.99 -44.40 -55.49
N GLU A 55 -5.93 -44.52 -56.29
CA GLU A 55 -4.59 -44.04 -55.93
C GLU A 55 -4.54 -42.50 -55.76
N ILE A 56 -5.26 -41.75 -56.60
CA ILE A 56 -5.37 -40.29 -56.50
C ILE A 56 -6.17 -39.90 -55.23
N LEU A 57 -7.24 -40.62 -54.95
CA LEU A 57 -8.08 -40.40 -53.77
C LEU A 57 -7.31 -40.70 -52.48
N GLU A 58 -6.61 -41.83 -52.41
CA GLU A 58 -5.75 -42.17 -51.26
C GLU A 58 -4.68 -41.09 -51.03
N ARG A 59 -4.03 -40.62 -52.09
CA ARG A 59 -3.03 -39.56 -52.00
C ARG A 59 -3.63 -38.25 -51.49
N ARG A 60 -4.84 -37.90 -51.94
CA ARG A 60 -5.54 -36.68 -51.52
C ARG A 60 -6.00 -36.76 -50.07
N VAL A 61 -6.59 -37.89 -49.68
CA VAL A 61 -7.01 -38.15 -48.29
C VAL A 61 -5.80 -38.16 -47.35
N ALA A 62 -4.69 -38.77 -47.74
CA ALA A 62 -3.47 -38.77 -46.93
C ALA A 62 -2.90 -37.35 -46.76
N HIS A 63 -2.92 -36.54 -47.81
CA HIS A 63 -2.48 -35.15 -47.76
C HIS A 63 -3.43 -34.27 -46.92
N GLU A 64 -4.75 -34.44 -47.04
CA GLU A 64 -5.73 -33.73 -46.22
C GLU A 64 -5.63 -34.12 -44.74
N LYS A 65 -5.45 -35.40 -44.43
CA LYS A 65 -5.21 -35.87 -43.05
C LYS A 65 -3.95 -35.24 -42.47
N LYS A 66 -2.83 -35.23 -43.21
CA LYS A 66 -1.61 -34.56 -42.76
C LYS A 66 -1.81 -33.08 -42.48
N LYS A 67 -2.50 -32.37 -43.38
CA LYS A 67 -2.83 -30.94 -43.17
C LYS A 67 -3.74 -30.73 -41.96
N ALA A 68 -4.73 -31.59 -41.76
CA ALA A 68 -5.61 -31.53 -40.59
C ALA A 68 -4.84 -31.78 -39.29
N ASP A 69 -3.93 -32.76 -39.29
CA ASP A 69 -3.09 -33.07 -38.14
C ASP A 69 -2.10 -31.94 -37.82
N GLU A 70 -1.48 -31.35 -38.84
CA GLU A 70 -0.60 -30.18 -38.70
C GLU A 70 -1.37 -28.98 -38.14
N TYR A 71 -2.55 -28.69 -38.68
CA TYR A 71 -3.41 -27.60 -38.20
C TYR A 71 -3.88 -27.84 -36.76
N ALA A 72 -4.25 -29.07 -36.42
CA ALA A 72 -4.67 -29.44 -35.07
C ALA A 72 -3.51 -29.30 -34.07
N LYS A 73 -2.29 -29.69 -34.45
CA LYS A 73 -1.08 -29.50 -33.64
C LYS A 73 -0.76 -28.03 -33.44
N GLU A 74 -0.79 -27.22 -34.50
CA GLU A 74 -0.53 -25.78 -34.42
C GLU A 74 -1.54 -25.09 -33.49
N LYS A 75 -2.83 -25.38 -33.64
CA LYS A 75 -3.89 -24.91 -32.74
C LYS A 75 -3.65 -25.32 -31.28
N ALA A 76 -3.25 -26.57 -31.05
CA ALA A 76 -2.98 -27.07 -29.70
C ALA A 76 -1.76 -26.39 -29.07
N GLU A 77 -0.70 -26.16 -29.85
CA GLU A 77 0.48 -25.44 -29.41
C GLU A 77 0.18 -23.96 -29.11
N GLU A 78 -0.62 -23.31 -29.96
CA GLU A 78 -1.02 -21.91 -29.76
C GLU A 78 -1.87 -21.76 -28.50
N ALA A 79 -2.86 -22.63 -28.30
CA ALA A 79 -3.67 -22.68 -27.08
C ALA A 79 -2.82 -22.96 -25.83
N ALA A 80 -1.83 -23.87 -25.93
CA ALA A 80 -0.91 -24.15 -24.82
C ALA A 80 0.00 -22.94 -24.50
N LYS A 81 0.48 -22.22 -25.52
CA LYS A 81 1.31 -21.01 -25.36
C LYS A 81 0.49 -19.88 -24.73
N GLU A 82 -0.76 -19.68 -25.16
CA GLU A 82 -1.65 -18.67 -24.58
C GLU A 82 -2.00 -19.01 -23.12
N ALA A 83 -2.37 -20.26 -22.83
CA ALA A 83 -2.64 -20.71 -21.46
C ALA A 83 -1.40 -20.57 -20.57
N ALA A 84 -0.21 -20.92 -21.07
CA ALA A 84 1.04 -20.75 -20.34
C ALA A 84 1.36 -19.27 -20.11
N LYS A 85 1.11 -18.39 -21.08
CA LYS A 85 1.29 -16.93 -20.94
C LYS A 85 0.33 -16.36 -19.90
N LEU A 86 -0.94 -16.76 -19.91
CA LEU A 86 -1.93 -16.34 -18.91
C LEU A 86 -1.57 -16.85 -17.51
N ALA A 87 -1.20 -18.12 -17.38
CA ALA A 87 -0.78 -18.70 -16.11
C ALA A 87 0.50 -18.07 -15.57
N LYS A 88 1.48 -17.81 -16.45
CA LYS A 88 2.73 -17.14 -16.10
C LYS A 88 2.47 -15.71 -15.63
N MET A 89 1.64 -14.94 -16.35
CA MET A 89 1.31 -13.58 -15.94
C MET A 89 0.64 -13.53 -14.55
N ASN A 90 -0.23 -14.50 -14.25
CA ASN A 90 -0.87 -14.60 -12.93
C ASN A 90 0.12 -15.02 -11.82
N LYS A 91 1.05 -15.93 -12.14
CA LYS A 91 2.12 -16.33 -11.22
C LYS A 91 3.09 -15.18 -10.94
N ASP A 92 3.59 -14.52 -11.98
CA ASP A 92 4.53 -13.40 -11.84
C ASP A 92 3.92 -12.25 -11.01
N GLN A 93 2.63 -11.95 -11.18
CA GLN A 93 1.92 -10.97 -10.35
C GLN A 93 1.83 -11.37 -8.87
N LYS A 94 1.56 -12.66 -8.59
CA LYS A 94 1.55 -13.17 -7.21
C LYS A 94 2.94 -13.16 -6.61
N ASP A 95 3.94 -13.62 -7.35
CA ASP A 95 5.34 -13.66 -6.93
C ASP A 95 5.86 -12.23 -6.66
N GLU A 96 5.49 -11.24 -7.49
CA GLU A 96 5.81 -9.82 -7.25
C GLU A 96 5.12 -9.26 -6.01
N TYR A 97 3.85 -9.61 -5.77
CA TYR A 97 3.12 -9.18 -4.58
C TYR A 97 3.75 -9.77 -3.31
N GLU A 98 4.04 -11.07 -3.31
CA GLU A 98 4.72 -11.76 -2.21
C GLU A 98 6.11 -11.15 -1.96
N ARG A 99 6.89 -10.91 -3.03
CA ARG A 99 8.18 -10.23 -2.91
C ARG A 99 8.04 -8.83 -2.31
N LYS A 100 7.09 -8.02 -2.76
CA LYS A 100 6.88 -6.67 -2.22
C LYS A 100 6.45 -6.72 -0.75
N GLN A 101 5.61 -7.68 -0.38
CA GLN A 101 5.21 -7.89 1.01
C GLN A 101 6.40 -8.28 1.88
N LEU A 102 7.24 -9.22 1.42
CA LEU A 102 8.47 -9.62 2.10
C LEU A 102 9.49 -8.49 2.19
N GLU A 103 9.68 -7.71 1.13
CA GLU A 103 10.57 -6.54 1.12
C GLU A 103 10.10 -5.49 2.12
N LYS A 104 8.79 -5.23 2.20
CA LYS A 104 8.21 -4.31 3.18
C LYS A 104 8.38 -4.81 4.61
N GLU A 105 8.16 -6.10 4.86
CA GLU A 105 8.38 -6.70 6.19
C GLU A 105 9.86 -6.62 6.60
N LEU A 106 10.78 -6.89 5.66
CA LEU A 106 12.21 -6.75 5.90
C LEU A 106 12.62 -5.30 6.19
N GLU A 107 12.05 -4.33 5.47
CA GLU A 107 12.31 -2.92 5.71
C GLU A 107 11.76 -2.48 7.07
N GLN A 108 10.55 -2.90 7.43
CA GLN A 108 9.98 -2.66 8.76
C GLN A 108 10.84 -3.25 9.88
N LEU A 109 11.25 -4.52 9.76
CA LEU A 109 12.12 -5.17 10.73
C LEU A 109 13.48 -4.49 10.85
N ARG A 110 14.06 -4.04 9.72
CA ARG A 110 15.32 -3.28 9.73
C ARG A 110 15.15 -1.92 10.40
N SER A 111 14.08 -1.20 10.09
CA SER A 111 13.76 0.09 10.70
C SER A 111 13.53 -0.06 12.20
N GLU A 112 12.78 -1.07 12.63
CA GLU A 112 12.53 -1.35 14.04
C GLU A 112 13.84 -1.70 14.78
N LYS A 113 14.70 -2.51 14.16
CA LYS A 113 16.02 -2.82 14.73
C LYS A 113 16.87 -1.55 14.88
N GLN A 114 16.92 -0.69 13.87
CA GLN A 114 17.64 0.59 13.94
C GLN A 114 17.08 1.50 15.03
N LEU A 115 15.75 1.64 15.13
CA LEU A 115 15.11 2.40 16.20
C LEU A 115 15.44 1.82 17.58
N ASN A 116 15.47 0.49 17.74
CA ASN A 116 15.83 -0.16 19.00
C ASN A 116 17.31 0.06 19.37
N GLU A 117 18.22 0.01 18.41
CA GLU A 117 19.63 0.35 18.63
C GLU A 117 19.77 1.82 19.06
N MET A 118 19.10 2.75 18.37
CA MET A 118 19.08 4.17 18.74
C MET A 118 18.43 4.43 20.10
N ARG A 119 17.37 3.69 20.48
CA ARG A 119 16.77 3.74 21.83
C ARG A 119 17.77 3.34 22.90
N SER A 120 18.53 2.28 22.65
CA SER A 120 19.56 1.83 23.58
C SER A 120 20.67 2.89 23.74
N GLU A 121 21.10 3.50 22.64
CA GLU A 121 22.09 4.58 22.67
C GLU A 121 21.56 5.84 23.37
N ALA A 122 20.33 6.26 23.07
CA ALA A 122 19.68 7.40 23.72
C ALA A 122 19.54 7.17 25.23
N ARG A 123 19.14 5.96 25.66
CA ARG A 123 19.08 5.59 27.08
C ARG A 123 20.46 5.70 27.73
N LYS A 124 21.51 5.24 27.05
CA LYS A 124 22.89 5.37 27.54
C LYS A 124 23.30 6.84 27.70
N MET A 125 23.04 7.67 26.69
CA MET A 125 23.36 9.11 26.74
C MET A 125 22.58 9.85 27.85
N LEU A 126 21.30 9.50 28.08
CA LEU A 126 20.50 10.06 29.17
C LEU A 126 21.02 9.63 30.54
N SER A 127 21.41 8.36 30.68
CA SER A 127 22.04 7.85 31.90
C SER A 127 23.40 8.50 32.16
N GLU A 128 24.21 8.74 31.14
CA GLU A 128 25.47 9.51 31.25
C GLU A 128 25.22 10.96 31.67
N ALA A 129 24.07 11.52 31.28
CA ALA A 129 23.63 12.84 31.73
C ALA A 129 23.01 12.85 33.15
N GLU A 130 23.00 11.71 33.85
CA GLU A 130 22.35 11.50 35.17
C GLU A 130 20.84 11.74 35.17
N VAL A 131 20.19 11.52 34.01
CA VAL A 131 18.73 11.64 33.86
C VAL A 131 18.12 10.24 33.78
N ASP A 132 17.55 9.78 34.90
CA ASP A 132 16.81 8.52 34.92
C ASP A 132 15.52 8.66 34.10
N SER A 133 15.42 7.88 33.03
CA SER A 133 14.44 8.09 31.96
C SER A 133 13.65 6.82 31.72
N SER A 134 12.32 6.91 31.74
CA SER A 134 11.43 5.81 31.37
C SER A 134 11.46 5.55 29.86
N ASP A 135 11.03 4.36 29.45
CA ASP A 135 10.97 3.98 28.02
C ASP A 135 10.10 4.92 27.19
N GLU A 136 9.08 5.52 27.78
CA GLU A 136 8.23 6.51 27.13
C GLU A 136 9.01 7.78 26.76
N VAL A 137 9.89 8.25 27.65
CA VAL A 137 10.74 9.42 27.41
C VAL A 137 11.79 9.10 26.35
N VAL A 138 12.40 7.91 26.42
CA VAL A 138 13.37 7.48 25.40
C VAL A 138 12.70 7.40 24.01
N ASN A 139 11.47 6.87 23.93
CA ASN A 139 10.71 6.80 22.68
C ASN A 139 10.35 8.17 22.10
N LEU A 140 10.12 9.18 22.96
CA LEU A 140 9.81 10.54 22.52
C LEU A 140 11.03 11.25 21.93
N VAL A 141 12.22 10.92 22.44
CA VAL A 141 13.47 11.58 22.09
C VAL A 141 14.12 10.95 20.85
N VAL A 142 13.93 9.63 20.67
CA VAL A 142 14.44 8.87 19.53
C VAL A 142 13.63 9.17 18.27
N THR A 143 14.35 9.41 17.18
CA THR A 143 13.80 9.73 15.85
C THR A 143 14.46 8.87 14.79
N ASP A 144 13.97 8.95 13.55
CA ASP A 144 14.47 8.15 12.42
C ASP A 144 15.96 8.39 12.12
N THR A 145 16.54 9.51 12.57
CA THR A 145 17.95 9.83 12.37
C THR A 145 18.72 9.92 13.70
N ALA A 146 19.96 9.42 13.67
CA ALA A 146 20.84 9.42 14.84
C ALA A 146 21.22 10.84 15.29
N GLU A 147 21.47 11.76 14.35
CA GLU A 147 21.80 13.15 14.67
C GLU A 147 20.68 13.86 15.39
N GLN A 148 19.44 13.70 14.91
CA GLN A 148 18.28 14.34 15.54
C GLN A 148 17.98 13.72 16.91
N THR A 149 18.15 12.40 17.06
CA THR A 149 18.04 11.72 18.35
C THR A 149 19.02 12.29 19.38
N LYS A 150 20.29 12.48 19.00
CA LYS A 150 21.31 13.07 19.87
C LYS A 150 20.97 14.51 20.27
N LEU A 151 20.58 15.34 19.31
CA LEU A 151 20.17 16.73 19.59
C LEU A 151 18.98 16.78 20.54
N ASN A 152 18.00 15.89 20.37
CA ASN A 152 16.85 15.79 21.25
C ASN A 152 17.25 15.35 22.67
N VAL A 153 18.16 14.36 22.80
CA VAL A 153 18.67 13.90 24.10
C VAL A 153 19.37 15.03 24.84
N GLU A 154 20.24 15.78 24.15
CA GLU A 154 20.98 16.90 24.73
C GLU A 154 20.04 18.04 25.14
N ALA A 155 19.09 18.41 24.27
CA ALA A 155 18.09 19.44 24.55
C ALA A 155 17.22 19.06 25.77
N PHE A 156 16.74 17.82 25.81
CA PHE A 156 15.93 17.32 26.93
C PHE A 156 16.73 17.31 28.24
N SER A 157 17.94 16.76 28.23
CA SER A 157 18.80 16.70 29.42
C SER A 157 19.08 18.09 29.99
N ASN A 158 19.35 19.07 29.12
CA ASN A 158 19.57 20.45 29.53
C ASN A 158 18.30 21.10 30.11
N ALA A 159 17.15 20.87 29.49
CA ALA A 159 15.87 21.39 29.98
C ALA A 159 15.53 20.82 31.37
N VAL A 160 15.70 19.51 31.57
CA VAL A 160 15.47 18.85 32.86
C VAL A 160 16.40 19.40 33.93
N LYS A 161 17.72 19.47 33.67
CA LYS A 161 18.68 20.04 34.63
C LYS A 161 18.35 21.48 34.99
N LYS A 162 17.93 22.29 34.03
CA LYS A 162 17.51 23.68 34.28
C LYS A 162 16.26 23.73 35.17
N ALA A 163 15.23 22.96 34.84
CA ALA A 163 13.98 22.92 35.59
C ALA A 163 14.20 22.41 37.03
N VAL A 164 15.00 21.35 37.21
CA VAL A 164 15.35 20.83 38.53
C VAL A 164 16.14 21.87 39.33
N ASN A 165 17.13 22.54 38.73
CA ASN A 165 17.87 23.60 39.41
C ASN A 165 16.99 24.79 39.80
N GLU A 166 16.03 25.18 38.96
CA GLU A 166 15.06 26.23 39.29
C GLU A 166 14.12 25.79 40.43
N ALA A 167 13.59 24.56 40.37
CA ALA A 167 12.75 23.99 41.43
C ALA A 167 13.50 23.88 42.76
N VAL A 168 14.76 23.41 42.74
CA VAL A 168 15.62 23.34 43.93
C VAL A 168 15.89 24.75 44.47
N LYS A 169 16.14 25.75 43.62
CA LYS A 169 16.30 27.15 44.06
C LYS A 169 15.02 27.72 44.68
N VAL A 170 13.85 27.41 44.13
CA VAL A 170 12.56 27.85 44.68
C VAL A 170 12.29 27.16 46.02
N ASN A 171 12.48 25.84 46.11
CA ASN A 171 12.32 25.07 47.34
C ASN A 171 13.33 25.48 48.42
N ALA A 172 14.59 25.73 48.05
CA ALA A 172 15.60 26.23 48.97
C ALA A 172 15.31 27.66 49.47
N ARG A 173 14.55 28.45 48.71
CA ARG A 173 14.06 29.77 49.13
C ARG A 173 12.84 29.69 50.05
N GLN A 174 12.10 28.58 50.03
CA GLN A 174 10.98 28.35 50.94
C GLN A 174 11.44 27.64 52.21
N SER A 175 11.97 28.44 53.14
CA SER A 175 11.70 28.37 54.57
C SER A 175 12.36 29.57 55.27
N PRO A 176 11.70 30.74 55.39
CA PRO A 176 11.85 31.46 56.65
C PRO A 176 11.30 30.52 57.71
N LEU A 177 12.04 30.26 58.80
CA LEU A 177 11.45 29.61 59.96
C LEU A 177 10.24 30.45 60.40
N THR A 178 9.04 30.07 59.98
CA THR A 178 7.78 30.58 60.53
C THR A 178 7.61 29.92 61.89
N GLY A 179 8.46 30.36 62.82
CA GLY A 179 8.70 29.72 64.11
C GLY A 179 9.99 30.20 64.79
N GLY A 180 10.74 31.12 64.16
CA GLY A 180 11.74 31.92 64.85
C GLY A 180 11.05 32.85 65.83
N ASP A 181 10.96 32.40 67.08
CA ASP A 181 10.62 33.13 68.28
C ASP A 181 10.87 34.63 68.10
N SER A 182 9.78 35.37 67.97
CA SER A 182 9.82 36.81 68.07
C SER A 182 10.35 37.09 69.47
N PHE A 183 11.64 37.41 69.58
CA PHE A 183 12.26 38.06 70.73
C PHE A 183 11.60 39.43 70.90
N ASN A 184 10.31 39.42 71.27
CA ASN A 184 9.59 40.53 71.85
C ASN A 184 10.08 40.60 73.29
N HIS A 185 11.32 41.03 73.45
CA HIS A 185 11.77 41.57 74.71
C HIS A 185 11.05 42.90 74.90
N SER A 186 9.78 42.82 75.32
CA SER A 186 9.07 43.94 75.91
C SER A 186 9.74 44.23 77.25
N THR A 187 10.90 44.89 77.18
CA THR A 187 11.34 45.67 78.31
C THR A 187 10.31 46.77 78.45
N LYS A 188 9.49 46.67 79.49
CA LYS A 188 8.60 47.75 79.94
C LYS A 188 9.42 48.92 80.51
N ASN A 189 10.55 49.26 79.89
CA ASN A 189 11.32 50.43 80.23
C ASN A 189 10.88 51.55 79.29
N LYS A 190 9.75 52.15 79.65
CA LYS A 190 9.43 53.51 79.23
C LYS A 190 10.70 54.35 79.50
N PRO A 191 11.24 55.11 78.54
CA PRO A 191 12.42 55.94 78.80
C PRO A 191 12.04 56.97 79.86
N GLN A 192 12.45 56.74 81.11
CA GLN A 192 12.23 57.69 82.19
C GLN A 192 13.22 58.83 81.99
N ASN A 193 12.70 60.06 81.88
CA ASN A 193 13.55 61.24 81.80
C ASN A 193 14.29 61.43 83.14
N LEU A 194 15.52 61.96 83.11
CA LEU A 194 16.38 62.17 84.29
C LEU A 194 15.63 62.87 85.45
N ALA A 195 14.73 63.81 85.10
CA ALA A 195 13.89 64.53 86.05
C ALA A 195 12.92 63.63 86.84
N GLU A 196 12.37 62.58 86.21
CA GLU A 196 11.49 61.62 86.90
C GLU A 196 12.29 60.69 87.83
N ILE A 197 13.46 60.22 87.37
CA ILE A 197 14.35 59.39 88.20
C ILE A 197 14.81 60.17 89.44
N ALA A 198 15.17 61.44 89.28
CA ALA A 198 15.59 62.31 90.37
C ALA A 198 14.45 62.56 91.39
N ARG A 199 13.21 62.72 90.93
CA ARG A 199 12.04 62.82 91.81
C ARG A 199 11.77 61.52 92.56
N GLN A 200 11.85 60.39 91.89
CA GLN A 200 11.58 59.08 92.50
C GLN A 200 12.62 58.71 93.56
N LYS A 201 13.89 59.05 93.34
CA LYS A 201 15.00 58.74 94.26
C LYS A 201 15.24 59.81 95.34
N ARG A 202 14.42 60.88 95.38
CA ARG A 202 14.55 61.92 96.40
C ARG A 202 13.95 61.43 97.73
N ILE A 203 14.79 61.34 98.76
CA ILE A 203 14.42 60.86 100.10
C ILE A 203 13.53 61.86 100.85
N ILE A 204 13.64 63.16 100.54
CA ILE A 204 12.85 64.22 101.18
C ILE A 204 11.76 64.68 100.21
N LYS A 205 10.51 64.30 100.48
CA LYS A 205 9.34 64.78 99.72
C LYS A 205 8.85 66.08 100.37
N ASN A 206 8.73 67.14 99.58
CA ASN A 206 8.03 68.37 99.98
C ASN A 206 6.59 68.30 99.44
#